data_AF-A0A7S3IQC1-F1
#
_entry.id   AF-A0A7S3IQC1-F1
#
_cell.length_a   1.000
_cell.length_b   1.000
_cell.length_c   1.000
_cell.angle_alpha   90.00
_cell.angle_beta   90.00
_cell.angle_gamma   90.00
#
_symmetry.space_group_name_H-M   'P 1'
#
loop_
_entity.id
_entity.type
_entity.pdbx_description
1 polymer ?
#
loop_
_entity_poly.entity_id
_entity_poly.type
_entity_poly.pdbx_seq_one_letter_code
_entity_poly.pdbx_strand_id
1 'polypeptide(L)'
;RTELFEPGTKVRKLHDDYEDLLQKKAKFNLHYTDSQNHKVHLRDPNEQGKAQTGEQLYVFDKRDGVLPETNKTMVRLYGHYMCPFVEKARMALVAKKIPFQSCQVNLERRSKWHYELNQGYVPFLELPTGEIISDSFLIMEFAEKFKPEVHPLYAKDPARFSKQRMMMDRLNQLSGPFFDLILYHGEKKDELRKVKKVLCQ
;
A
#
# COMPACT_ATOMS: atom_id res chain seq x y z
N ARG A 1 -7.05 -41.46 -2.80
CA ARG A 1 -7.67 -40.62 -3.85
C ARG A 1 -7.41 -39.18 -3.47
N THR A 2 -6.33 -38.61 -4.02
CA THR A 2 -5.82 -37.28 -3.70
C THR A 2 -6.72 -36.27 -4.39
N GLU A 3 -7.58 -35.59 -3.62
CA GLU A 3 -8.26 -34.41 -4.13
C GLU A 3 -7.24 -33.27 -4.13
N LEU A 4 -6.76 -32.96 -5.34
CA LEU A 4 -5.86 -31.87 -5.66
C LEU A 4 -6.59 -30.55 -5.33
N PHE A 5 -6.16 -29.89 -4.27
CA PHE A 5 -6.64 -28.56 -3.90
C PHE A 5 -6.07 -27.53 -4.89
N GLU A 6 -6.95 -26.85 -5.62
CA GLU A 6 -6.54 -25.83 -6.60
C GLU A 6 -5.96 -24.57 -5.91
N PRO A 7 -4.80 -24.04 -6.37
CA PRO A 7 -4.08 -22.95 -5.68
C PRO A 7 -4.74 -21.56 -5.65
N GLY A 8 -5.95 -21.37 -6.20
CA GLY A 8 -6.58 -20.05 -6.35
C GLY A 8 -7.74 -19.74 -5.38
N THR A 9 -8.33 -20.75 -4.75
CA THR A 9 -9.66 -20.61 -4.12
C THR A 9 -9.62 -19.89 -2.76
N LYS A 10 -8.51 -19.97 -2.02
CA LYS A 10 -8.37 -19.34 -0.69
C LYS A 10 -8.07 -17.85 -0.74
N VAL A 11 -7.28 -17.38 -1.71
CA VAL A 11 -6.97 -15.94 -1.85
C VAL A 11 -8.22 -15.17 -2.29
N ARG A 12 -9.01 -15.78 -3.19
CA ARG A 12 -10.31 -15.23 -3.59
C ARG A 12 -11.28 -15.17 -2.42
N LYS A 13 -11.34 -16.23 -1.60
CA LYS A 13 -12.12 -16.22 -0.36
C LYS A 13 -11.65 -15.15 0.64
N LEU A 14 -10.35 -14.95 0.81
CA LEU A 14 -9.80 -13.85 1.64
C LEU A 14 -10.13 -12.47 1.08
N HIS A 15 -10.16 -12.33 -0.25
CA HIS A 15 -10.59 -11.10 -0.92
C HIS A 15 -12.08 -10.82 -0.65
N ASP A 16 -12.93 -11.82 -0.89
CA ASP A 16 -14.37 -11.76 -0.67
C ASP A 16 -14.71 -11.52 0.82
N ASP A 17 -14.04 -12.23 1.74
CA ASP A 17 -14.19 -12.08 3.20
C ASP A 17 -13.75 -10.68 3.66
N TYR A 18 -12.71 -10.09 3.05
CA TYR A 18 -12.27 -8.74 3.37
C TYR A 18 -13.25 -7.67 2.84
N GLU A 19 -13.76 -7.83 1.62
CA GLU A 19 -14.80 -6.96 1.08
C GLU A 19 -16.08 -7.03 1.95
N ASP A 20 -16.43 -8.22 2.43
CA ASP A 20 -17.49 -8.43 3.42
C ASP A 20 -17.21 -7.69 4.73
N LEU A 21 -15.97 -7.68 5.22
CA LEU A 21 -15.56 -6.95 6.43
C LEU A 21 -15.58 -5.43 6.25
N LEU A 22 -15.20 -4.93 5.07
CA LEU A 22 -15.31 -3.52 4.71
C LEU A 22 -16.79 -3.10 4.65
N GLN A 23 -17.65 -3.92 4.03
CA GLN A 23 -19.10 -3.69 3.99
C GLN A 23 -19.73 -3.75 5.38
N LYS A 24 -19.25 -4.64 6.26
CA LYS A 24 -19.73 -4.80 7.65
C LYS A 24 -19.20 -3.74 8.63
N LYS A 25 -18.37 -2.78 8.18
CA LYS A 25 -17.79 -1.70 9.01
C LYS A 25 -17.15 -2.19 10.31
N ALA A 26 -16.39 -3.29 10.26
CA ALA A 26 -15.72 -3.80 11.46
C ALA A 26 -14.70 -2.76 12.00
N LYS A 27 -14.87 -2.32 13.25
CA LYS A 27 -13.99 -1.34 13.89
C LYS A 27 -12.70 -1.99 14.38
N PHE A 28 -11.57 -1.71 13.73
CA PHE A 28 -10.26 -2.14 14.21
C PHE A 28 -9.65 -1.08 15.11
N ASN A 29 -9.60 -1.34 16.42
CA ASN A 29 -8.93 -0.49 17.41
C ASN A 29 -7.46 -0.91 17.54
N LEU A 30 -6.57 -0.32 16.75
CA LEU A 30 -5.13 -0.54 16.86
C LEU A 30 -4.48 0.66 17.57
N HIS A 31 -3.57 0.40 18.52
CA HIS A 31 -2.84 1.44 19.24
C HIS A 31 -1.34 1.29 18.98
N TYR A 32 -0.65 2.39 18.72
CA TYR A 32 0.82 2.40 18.74
C TYR A 32 1.33 3.61 19.51
N THR A 33 2.58 3.55 19.95
CA THR A 33 3.24 4.65 20.66
C THR A 33 4.19 5.36 19.69
N ASP A 34 4.06 6.68 19.54
CA ASP A 34 4.92 7.46 18.64
C ASP A 34 6.35 7.63 19.19
N SER A 35 7.22 8.28 18.42
CA SER A 35 8.62 8.55 18.81
C SER A 35 8.78 9.50 20.02
N GLN A 36 7.69 10.11 20.47
CA GLN A 36 7.61 10.97 21.66
C GLN A 36 6.88 10.27 22.82
N ASN A 37 6.63 8.97 22.68
CA ASN A 37 5.96 8.12 23.67
C ASN A 37 4.47 8.45 23.90
N HIS A 38 3.81 9.13 22.96
CA HIS A 38 2.37 9.35 23.02
C HIS A 38 1.63 8.12 22.47
N LYS A 39 0.58 7.70 23.19
CA LYS A 39 -0.36 6.68 22.68
C LYS A 39 -1.17 7.28 21.55
N VAL A 40 -0.87 6.89 20.32
CA VAL A 40 -1.63 7.24 19.13
C VAL A 40 -2.66 6.14 18.88
N HIS A 41 -3.93 6.53 18.92
CA HIS A 41 -5.03 5.67 18.52
C HIS A 41 -5.08 5.66 17.00
N LEU A 42 -4.86 4.50 16.36
CA LEU A 42 -5.16 4.35 14.94
C LEU A 42 -6.68 4.36 14.84
N ARG A 43 -7.20 5.42 14.22
CA ARG A 43 -8.62 5.68 14.08
C ARG A 43 -9.21 4.70 13.07
N ASP A 44 -10.44 4.26 13.32
CA ASP A 44 -11.19 3.35 12.46
C ASP A 44 -11.14 3.83 10.99
N PRO A 45 -10.69 2.99 10.03
CA PRO A 45 -10.69 3.32 8.61
C PRO A 45 -12.06 3.78 8.10
N ASN A 46 -13.15 3.30 8.72
CA ASN A 46 -14.53 3.65 8.37
C ASN A 46 -15.02 4.95 9.01
N GLU A 47 -14.34 5.50 10.03
CA GLU A 47 -14.64 6.84 10.56
C GLU A 47 -14.21 7.95 9.59
N GLN A 48 -13.34 7.65 8.62
CA GLN A 48 -12.91 8.60 7.59
C GLN A 48 -13.92 8.80 6.45
N GLY A 49 -15.08 8.12 6.46
CA GLY A 49 -16.06 8.13 5.37
C GLY A 49 -16.68 9.49 4.98
N LYS A 50 -16.17 10.62 5.49
CA LYS A 50 -16.54 11.98 5.03
C LYS A 50 -15.41 13.00 4.94
N ALA A 51 -14.18 12.73 5.37
CA ALA A 51 -13.25 13.83 5.65
C ALA A 51 -12.10 14.04 4.65
N GLN A 52 -11.49 13.02 4.02
CA GLN A 52 -10.18 13.24 3.38
C GLN A 52 -9.88 12.43 2.11
N THR A 53 -10.73 11.49 1.72
CA THR A 53 -10.56 10.69 0.50
C THR A 53 -11.71 10.97 -0.46
N GLY A 54 -11.39 11.28 -1.72
CA GLY A 54 -12.41 11.34 -2.77
C GLY A 54 -13.10 9.98 -2.93
N GLU A 55 -14.18 9.93 -3.72
CA GLU A 55 -14.89 8.68 -4.02
C GLU A 55 -13.91 7.58 -4.48
N GLN A 56 -13.96 6.43 -3.80
CA GLN A 56 -13.09 5.31 -4.12
C GLN A 56 -13.50 4.68 -5.45
N LEU A 57 -12.54 4.58 -6.37
CA LEU A 57 -12.73 3.98 -7.67
C LEU A 57 -12.31 2.52 -7.67
N TYR A 58 -13.01 1.72 -8.47
CA TYR A 58 -12.76 0.30 -8.61
C TYR A 58 -12.64 -0.05 -10.10
N VAL A 59 -11.42 -0.37 -10.54
CA VAL A 59 -11.13 -0.83 -11.90
C VAL A 59 -10.81 -2.32 -11.85
N PHE A 60 -11.86 -3.11 -11.60
CA PHE A 60 -11.79 -4.57 -11.47
C PHE A 60 -12.32 -5.34 -12.67
N ASP A 61 -12.96 -4.65 -13.62
CA ASP A 61 -13.53 -5.28 -14.79
C ASP A 61 -12.45 -5.81 -15.76
N LYS A 62 -12.88 -6.59 -16.77
CA LYS A 62 -12.06 -7.36 -17.75
C LYS A 62 -10.76 -6.66 -18.20
N ARG A 63 -9.81 -7.41 -18.80
CA ARG A 63 -8.45 -7.01 -19.26
C ARG A 63 -8.30 -5.63 -19.94
N ASP A 64 -9.39 -4.95 -20.32
CA ASP A 64 -9.46 -3.61 -20.90
C ASP A 64 -10.38 -2.68 -20.08
N GLY A 65 -10.24 -2.65 -18.75
CA GLY A 65 -10.88 -1.63 -17.93
C GLY A 65 -10.46 -0.24 -18.42
N VAL A 66 -11.38 0.72 -18.50
CA VAL A 66 -11.06 2.08 -18.97
C VAL A 66 -10.20 2.79 -17.92
N LEU A 67 -9.08 3.38 -18.33
CA LEU A 67 -8.29 4.26 -17.47
C LEU A 67 -9.20 5.42 -17.03
N PRO A 68 -9.46 5.62 -15.73
CA PRO A 68 -10.29 6.73 -15.30
C PRO A 68 -9.64 8.06 -15.66
N GLU A 69 -10.45 9.05 -16.04
CA GLU A 69 -9.93 10.39 -16.34
C GLU A 69 -9.12 10.96 -15.17
N THR A 70 -8.04 11.66 -15.49
CA THR A 70 -7.14 12.25 -14.49
C THR A 70 -7.91 13.15 -13.53
N ASN A 71 -7.71 12.92 -12.22
CA ASN A 71 -8.37 13.72 -11.20
C ASN A 71 -7.69 15.09 -11.07
N LYS A 72 -8.33 16.14 -11.58
CA LYS A 72 -7.78 17.51 -11.57
C LYS A 72 -7.81 18.20 -10.19
N THR A 73 -8.46 17.62 -9.18
CA THR A 73 -8.67 18.26 -7.88
C THR A 73 -7.76 17.72 -6.78
N MET A 74 -7.34 16.46 -6.89
CA MET A 74 -6.50 15.79 -5.89
C MET A 74 -5.69 14.67 -6.54
N VAL A 75 -4.61 14.26 -5.88
CA VAL A 75 -3.80 13.12 -6.33
C VAL A 75 -4.62 11.83 -6.28
N ARG A 76 -4.35 10.89 -7.19
CA ARG A 76 -4.99 9.56 -7.19
C ARG A 76 -3.96 8.47 -6.93
N LEU A 77 -4.18 7.68 -5.89
CA LEU A 77 -3.35 6.53 -5.54
C LEU A 77 -3.96 5.26 -6.14
N TYR A 78 -3.26 4.69 -7.12
CA TYR A 78 -3.62 3.40 -7.71
C TYR A 78 -2.96 2.26 -6.94
N GLY A 79 -3.73 1.24 -6.62
CA GLY A 79 -3.23 0.13 -5.83
C GLY A 79 -4.22 -0.99 -5.62
N HIS A 80 -3.85 -1.88 -4.70
CA HIS A 80 -4.70 -2.95 -4.21
C HIS A 80 -4.64 -2.92 -2.68
N TYR A 81 -5.77 -3.06 -1.99
CA TYR A 81 -5.86 -2.88 -0.55
C TYR A 81 -5.04 -3.91 0.25
N MET A 82 -4.82 -5.13 -0.27
CA MET A 82 -3.95 -6.13 0.37
C MET A 82 -2.45 -5.89 0.15
N CYS A 83 -2.07 -4.91 -0.69
CA CYS A 83 -0.67 -4.72 -1.05
C CYS A 83 0.05 -3.90 0.04
N PRO A 84 1.08 -4.46 0.70
CA PRO A 84 1.81 -3.73 1.75
C PRO A 84 2.54 -2.50 1.22
N PHE A 85 2.97 -2.52 -0.05
CA PHE A 85 3.61 -1.36 -0.69
C PHE A 85 2.63 -0.21 -0.92
N VAL A 86 1.38 -0.53 -1.28
CA VAL A 86 0.30 0.45 -1.42
C VAL A 86 -0.07 1.01 -0.06
N GLU A 87 -0.14 0.16 0.97
CA GLU A 87 -0.44 0.60 2.32
C GLU A 87 0.63 1.55 2.86
N LYS A 88 1.91 1.27 2.61
CA LYS A 88 3.02 2.18 2.94
C LYS A 88 2.84 3.57 2.31
N ALA A 89 2.47 3.64 1.03
CA ALA A 89 2.19 4.90 0.34
C ALA A 89 0.93 5.60 0.89
N ARG A 90 -0.14 4.84 1.13
CA ARG A 90 -1.40 5.34 1.72
C ARG A 90 -1.15 5.98 3.08
N MET A 91 -0.41 5.30 3.96
CA MET A 91 -0.07 5.80 5.29
C MET A 91 0.70 7.13 5.23
N ALA A 92 1.62 7.27 4.29
CA ALA A 92 2.34 8.54 4.10
C ALA A 92 1.41 9.68 3.70
N LEU A 93 0.52 9.47 2.72
CA LEU A 93 -0.46 10.49 2.32
C LEU A 93 -1.40 10.88 3.47
N VAL A 94 -1.88 9.89 4.24
CA VAL A 94 -2.74 10.11 5.41
C VAL A 94 -2.00 10.88 6.51
N ALA A 95 -0.77 10.47 6.86
CA ALA A 95 0.04 11.14 7.88
C ALA A 95 0.29 12.61 7.52
N LYS A 96 0.56 12.88 6.24
CA LYS A 96 0.77 14.23 5.71
C LYS A 96 -0.54 15.01 5.47
N LYS A 97 -1.70 14.42 5.76
CA LYS A 97 -3.04 15.00 5.51
C LYS A 97 -3.18 15.49 4.06
N ILE A 98 -2.66 14.71 3.12
CA ILE A 98 -2.82 14.98 1.69
C ILE A 98 -4.12 14.30 1.26
N PRO A 99 -5.13 15.04 0.76
CA PRO A 99 -6.33 14.41 0.25
C PRO A 99 -5.98 13.64 -1.03
N PHE A 100 -6.50 12.43 -1.16
CA PHE A 100 -6.26 11.60 -2.34
C PHE A 100 -7.49 10.77 -2.69
N GLN A 101 -7.63 10.44 -3.97
CA GLN A 101 -8.58 9.46 -4.45
C GLN A 101 -7.94 8.08 -4.47
N SER A 102 -8.55 7.08 -3.85
CA SER A 102 -8.05 5.70 -3.97
C SER A 102 -8.66 5.03 -5.20
N CYS A 103 -7.81 4.43 -6.05
CA CYS A 103 -8.24 3.64 -7.20
C CYS A 103 -7.75 2.20 -7.03
N GLN A 104 -8.68 1.28 -6.79
CA GLN A 104 -8.39 -0.15 -6.70
C GLN A 104 -8.26 -0.75 -8.10
N VAL A 105 -7.20 -1.51 -8.34
CA VAL A 105 -6.93 -2.14 -9.64
C VAL A 105 -6.80 -3.65 -9.48
N ASN A 106 -7.24 -4.40 -10.50
CA ASN A 106 -7.07 -5.85 -10.54
C ASN A 106 -5.61 -6.24 -10.85
N LEU A 107 -4.91 -6.85 -9.88
CA LEU A 107 -3.52 -7.31 -10.08
C LEU A 107 -3.41 -8.68 -10.76
N GLU A 108 -4.47 -9.49 -10.78
CA GLU A 108 -4.51 -10.76 -11.51
C GLU A 108 -4.77 -10.54 -13.01
N ARG A 109 -5.64 -9.57 -13.32
CA ARG A 109 -6.08 -9.21 -14.67
C ARG A 109 -5.78 -7.74 -14.96
N ARG A 110 -4.49 -7.42 -14.99
CA ARG A 110 -4.01 -6.06 -15.23
C ARG A 110 -4.43 -5.56 -16.61
N SER A 111 -4.87 -4.31 -16.67
CA SER A 111 -5.29 -3.66 -17.91
C SER A 111 -4.09 -3.20 -18.74
N LYS A 112 -4.27 -3.02 -20.07
CA LYS A 112 -3.18 -2.59 -20.96
C LYS A 112 -2.54 -1.26 -20.51
N TRP A 113 -3.35 -0.26 -20.17
CA TRP A 113 -2.88 1.04 -19.69
C TRP A 113 -2.09 0.93 -18.38
N HIS A 114 -2.35 -0.08 -17.53
CA HIS A 114 -1.62 -0.27 -16.28
C HIS A 114 -0.18 -0.72 -16.55
N TYR A 115 0.03 -1.52 -17.60
CA TYR A 115 1.37 -1.83 -18.09
C TYR A 115 2.05 -0.63 -18.72
N GLU A 116 1.32 0.17 -19.50
CA GLU A 116 1.86 1.37 -20.14
C GLU A 116 2.28 2.44 -19.11
N LEU A 117 1.51 2.62 -18.03
CA LEU A 117 1.82 3.62 -16.99
C LEU A 117 2.87 3.16 -15.98
N ASN A 118 2.81 1.91 -15.50
CA ASN A 118 3.67 1.46 -14.40
C ASN A 118 4.08 -0.02 -14.52
N GLN A 119 4.19 -0.56 -15.74
CA GLN A 119 4.61 -1.95 -15.98
C GLN A 119 3.75 -2.99 -15.22
N GLY A 120 2.52 -2.62 -14.83
CA GLY A 120 1.62 -3.47 -14.05
C GLY A 120 1.91 -3.51 -12.54
N TYR A 121 2.87 -2.73 -12.05
CA TYR A 121 3.17 -2.64 -10.62
C TYR A 121 2.26 -1.65 -9.90
N VAL A 122 2.20 -1.80 -8.58
CA VAL A 122 1.57 -0.87 -7.64
C VAL A 122 2.46 -0.72 -6.41
N PRO A 123 2.38 0.40 -5.67
CA PRO A 123 1.58 1.60 -5.96
C PRO A 123 2.16 2.47 -7.07
N PHE A 124 1.30 3.32 -7.62
CA PHE A 124 1.69 4.54 -8.33
C PHE A 124 0.68 5.65 -8.02
N LEU A 125 1.17 6.89 -8.03
CA LEU A 125 0.42 8.10 -7.72
C LEU A 125 0.30 8.95 -8.97
N GLU A 126 -0.93 9.29 -9.35
CA GLU A 126 -1.22 10.24 -10.42
C GLU A 126 -1.47 11.62 -9.82
N LEU A 127 -0.75 12.62 -10.30
CA LEU A 127 -0.94 14.01 -9.91
C LEU A 127 -2.09 14.65 -10.71
N PRO A 128 -2.67 15.77 -10.26
CA PRO A 128 -3.65 16.53 -11.04
C PRO A 128 -3.18 16.99 -12.42
N THR A 129 -1.85 17.04 -12.63
CA THR A 129 -1.21 17.34 -13.92
C THR A 129 -1.22 16.16 -14.89
N GLY A 130 -1.54 14.94 -14.42
CA GLY A 130 -1.42 13.69 -15.17
C GLY A 130 -0.06 13.00 -15.02
N GLU A 131 0.89 13.62 -14.31
CA GLU A 131 2.20 13.00 -14.04
C GLU A 131 2.07 11.82 -13.08
N ILE A 132 2.89 10.78 -13.32
CA ILE A 132 2.90 9.55 -12.52
C ILE A 132 4.16 9.46 -11.67
N ILE A 133 3.98 9.17 -10.38
CA ILE A 133 5.04 8.84 -9.44
C ILE A 133 4.88 7.38 -9.03
N SER A 134 5.80 6.55 -9.48
CA SER A 134 5.84 5.13 -9.16
C SER A 134 6.79 4.85 -7.99
N ASP A 135 6.68 3.66 -7.40
CA ASP A 135 7.39 3.24 -6.19
C ASP A 135 6.83 3.89 -4.91
N SER A 136 6.45 3.01 -3.98
CA SER A 136 6.04 3.35 -2.63
C SER A 136 6.98 4.30 -1.88
N PHE A 137 8.31 4.20 -2.05
CA PHE A 137 9.25 5.14 -1.42
C PHE A 137 9.26 6.51 -2.04
N LEU A 138 9.20 6.59 -3.37
CA LEU A 138 9.15 7.88 -4.05
C LEU A 138 7.83 8.60 -3.76
N ILE A 139 6.73 7.87 -3.57
CA ILE A 139 5.47 8.44 -3.10
C ILE A 139 5.59 8.97 -1.67
N MET A 140 6.29 8.26 -0.76
CA MET A 140 6.57 8.77 0.59
C MET A 140 7.39 10.06 0.55
N GLU A 141 8.43 10.10 -0.29
CA GLU A 141 9.28 11.29 -0.45
C GLU A 141 8.52 12.46 -1.07
N PHE A 142 7.66 12.19 -2.05
CA PHE A 142 6.73 13.16 -2.60
C PHE A 142 5.85 13.73 -1.48
N ALA A 143 5.21 12.87 -0.68
CA ALA A 143 4.34 13.31 0.40
C ALA A 143 5.09 14.17 1.42
N GLU A 144 6.31 13.79 1.78
CA GLU A 144 7.17 14.56 2.68
C GLU A 144 7.49 15.94 2.13
N LYS A 145 7.86 16.03 0.84
CA LYS A 145 8.21 17.31 0.18
C LYS A 145 7.00 18.17 -0.16
N PHE A 146 5.83 17.57 -0.36
CA PHE A 146 4.60 18.27 -0.74
C PHE A 146 3.99 19.02 0.45
N LYS A 147 4.13 18.50 1.67
CA LYS A 147 3.66 19.15 2.91
C LYS A 147 4.69 19.04 4.05
N PRO A 148 5.90 19.60 3.93
CA PRO A 148 7.00 19.38 4.88
C PRO A 148 6.65 19.74 6.33
N GLU A 149 5.75 20.69 6.54
CA GLU A 149 5.28 21.18 7.84
C GLU A 149 4.31 20.23 8.56
N VAL A 150 3.62 19.34 7.84
CA VAL A 150 2.62 18.43 8.44
C VAL A 150 3.25 17.09 8.79
N HIS A 151 3.23 16.71 10.07
CA HIS A 151 3.64 15.39 10.58
C HIS A 151 4.88 14.78 9.85
N PRO A 152 6.09 15.31 10.09
CA PRO A 152 7.31 14.88 9.39
C PRO A 152 7.50 13.36 9.45
N LEU A 153 7.67 12.71 8.30
CA LEU A 153 7.87 11.25 8.23
C LEU A 153 9.28 10.84 8.69
N TYR A 154 10.23 11.76 8.57
CA TYR A 154 11.62 11.52 8.91
C TYR A 154 12.09 12.42 10.05
N ALA A 155 13.13 11.97 10.74
CA ALA A 155 13.82 12.76 11.75
C ALA A 155 14.53 13.96 11.08
N LYS A 156 14.48 15.12 11.74
CA LYS A 156 15.19 16.33 11.29
C LYS A 156 16.70 16.24 11.48
N ASP A 157 17.15 15.47 12.48
CA ASP A 157 18.57 15.23 12.74
C ASP A 157 19.18 14.35 11.64
N PRO A 158 20.28 14.79 10.97
CA PRO A 158 20.86 14.06 9.84
C PRO A 158 21.29 12.62 10.18
N ALA A 159 21.81 12.39 11.38
CA ALA A 159 22.26 11.06 11.79
C ALA A 159 21.08 10.11 12.00
N ARG A 160 20.01 10.58 12.66
CA ARG A 160 18.76 9.82 12.81
C ARG A 160 18.05 9.59 11.48
N PHE A 161 18.00 10.61 10.60
CA PHE A 161 17.48 10.47 9.23
C PHE A 161 18.18 9.33 8.49
N SER A 162 19.52 9.34 8.51
CA SER A 162 20.34 8.34 7.83
C SER A 162 20.08 6.93 8.38
N LYS A 163 19.97 6.79 9.70
CA LYS A 163 19.63 5.52 10.36
C LYS A 163 18.22 5.03 9.99
N GLN A 164 17.24 5.93 9.95
CA GLN A 164 15.88 5.59 9.51
C GLN A 164 15.89 5.10 8.06
N ARG A 165 16.63 5.77 7.18
CA ARG A 165 16.71 5.36 5.78
C ARG A 165 17.37 3.98 5.61
N MET A 166 18.48 3.74 6.30
CA MET A 166 19.14 2.42 6.34
C MET A 166 18.19 1.32 6.84
N MET A 167 17.34 1.61 7.83
CA MET A 167 16.36 0.65 8.33
C MET A 167 15.25 0.39 7.31
N MET A 168 14.76 1.44 6.64
CA MET A 168 13.76 1.31 5.57
C MET A 168 14.28 0.48 4.39
N ASP A 169 15.53 0.70 3.97
CA ASP A 169 16.15 -0.07 2.87
C ASP A 169 16.30 -1.54 3.22
N ARG A 170 16.63 -1.87 4.48
CA ARG A 170 16.65 -3.26 4.99
C ARG A 170 15.25 -3.88 4.99
N LEU A 171 14.25 -3.16 5.49
CA LEU A 171 12.86 -3.65 5.49
C LEU A 171 12.32 -3.84 4.07
N ASN A 172 12.75 -3.02 3.11
CA ASN A 172 12.34 -3.19 1.72
C ASN A 172 12.87 -4.50 1.12
N GLN A 173 14.12 -4.85 1.41
CA GLN A 173 14.71 -6.12 0.99
C GLN A 173 13.97 -7.33 1.60
N LEU A 174 13.36 -7.15 2.77
CA LEU A 174 12.56 -8.17 3.43
C LEU A 174 11.15 -8.31 2.82
N SER A 175 10.56 -7.20 2.38
CA SER A 175 9.13 -7.10 2.07
C SER A 175 8.65 -8.09 0.98
N GLY A 176 9.39 -8.23 -0.12
CA GLY A 176 9.08 -9.20 -1.19
C GLY A 176 9.14 -10.65 -0.70
N PRO A 177 10.30 -11.14 -0.21
CA PRO A 177 10.45 -12.47 0.34
C PRO A 177 9.44 -12.82 1.46
N PHE A 178 9.15 -11.84 2.31
CA PHE A 178 8.21 -12.02 3.42
C PHE A 178 6.76 -12.14 2.94
N PHE A 179 6.35 -11.30 1.98
CA PHE A 179 5.03 -11.40 1.36
C PHE A 179 4.86 -12.70 0.59
N ASP A 180 5.90 -13.12 -0.13
CA ASP A 180 5.97 -14.43 -0.78
C ASP A 180 5.79 -15.57 0.23
N LEU A 181 6.42 -15.50 1.40
CA LEU A 181 6.29 -16.52 2.44
C LEU A 181 4.88 -16.56 3.05
N ILE A 182 4.25 -15.40 3.24
CA ILE A 182 2.89 -15.30 3.82
C ILE A 182 1.83 -15.80 2.84
N LEU A 183 1.93 -15.43 1.56
CA LEU A 183 0.91 -15.77 0.57
C LEU A 183 1.12 -17.14 -0.08
N TYR A 184 2.35 -17.67 -0.07
CA TYR A 184 2.65 -18.96 -0.70
C TYR A 184 2.56 -20.09 0.33
N HIS A 185 1.57 -20.97 0.18
CA HIS A 185 1.34 -22.11 1.08
C HIS A 185 2.28 -23.31 0.85
N GLY A 186 3.52 -23.09 0.39
CA GLY A 186 4.53 -24.13 0.14
C GLY A 186 5.89 -23.82 0.78
N GLU A 187 6.76 -24.82 0.92
CA GLU A 187 8.11 -24.62 1.49
C GLU A 187 9.02 -23.83 0.53
N LYS A 188 9.06 -22.49 0.66
CA LYS A 188 10.09 -21.65 0.01
C LYS A 188 11.31 -21.49 0.92
N LYS A 189 12.15 -22.54 1.00
CA LYS A 189 13.39 -22.53 1.82
C LYS A 189 14.34 -21.38 1.46
N ASP A 190 14.30 -20.90 0.22
CA ASP A 190 15.16 -19.80 -0.24
C ASP A 190 14.64 -18.42 0.21
N GLU A 191 13.33 -18.17 0.14
CA GLU A 191 12.76 -16.94 0.69
C GLU A 191 12.90 -16.90 2.21
N LEU A 192 12.72 -18.04 2.89
CA LEU A 192 12.99 -18.16 4.33
C LEU A 192 14.46 -17.86 4.67
N ARG A 193 15.41 -18.30 3.83
CA ARG A 193 16.84 -17.96 3.99
C ARG A 193 17.10 -16.48 3.78
N LYS A 194 16.48 -15.84 2.78
CA LYS A 194 16.58 -14.39 2.54
C LYS A 194 16.02 -13.60 3.73
N VAL A 195 14.84 -13.96 4.21
CA VAL A 195 14.20 -13.38 5.41
C VAL A 195 15.12 -13.49 6.62
N LYS A 196 15.64 -14.69 6.93
CA LYS A 196 16.57 -14.90 8.04
C LYS A 196 17.85 -14.08 7.90
N LYS A 197 18.42 -13.99 6.70
CA LYS A 197 19.64 -13.21 6.46
C LYS A 197 19.44 -11.73 6.78
N VAL A 198 18.32 -11.14 6.37
CA VAL A 198 18.03 -9.72 6.64
C VAL A 198 17.72 -9.49 8.12
N LEU A 199 17.03 -10.41 8.79
CA LEU A 199 16.69 -10.28 10.21
C LEU A 199 17.88 -10.50 11.17
N CYS A 200 18.88 -11.28 10.77
CA CYS A 200 20.07 -11.56 11.58
C CYS A 200 21.22 -10.56 11.38
N GLN A 201 21.01 -9.46 10.64
CA GLN A 201 21.99 -8.39 10.35
C GLN A 201 21.62 -7.06 11.01
#